data_AF-A0A651GDS4-F1
#
_entry.id   AF-A0A651GDS4-F1
#
_cell.length_a   1.000
_cell.length_b   1.000
_cell.length_c   1.000
_cell.angle_alpha   90.00
_cell.angle_beta   90.00
_cell.angle_gamma   90.00
#
_symmetry.space_group_name_H-M   'P 1'
#
loop_
_entity.id
_entity.type
_entity.pdbx_description
1 polymer ?
#
loop_
_entity_poly.entity_id
_entity_poly.type
_entity_poly.pdbx_seq_one_letter_code
_entity_poly.pdbx_strand_id
1 'polypeptide(L)'
;MLSNIDTSAGAAVVDTVTVDTLICGPIEVPEDRIITFETPLLGFPDHEQFVIYQTKPGPLFWLQSITDKDVAFAVLMPFQVGMDPDYDINAEDLELLGVDDLQEVSVYTMVTLDGDPQNTTTNLRAPILVGRSRAVQVVYDNDALELRYPLARLAQMDAPRK
;
A
#
# COMPACT_ATOMS: atom_id res chain seq x y z
N MET A 1 -37.23 17.60 38.51
CA MET A 1 -36.77 16.21 38.49
C MET A 1 -35.78 16.12 37.34
N LEU A 2 -34.49 16.03 37.67
CA LEU A 2 -33.38 15.95 36.72
C LEU A 2 -33.39 14.57 36.06
N SER A 3 -33.17 14.51 34.75
CA SER A 3 -32.60 13.34 34.09
C SER A 3 -31.74 13.82 32.93
N ASN A 4 -30.44 13.93 33.21
CA ASN A 4 -29.41 14.05 32.19
C ASN A 4 -29.42 12.74 31.39
N ILE A 5 -29.58 12.85 30.07
CA ILE A 5 -29.18 11.78 29.16
C ILE A 5 -27.70 12.03 28.88
N ASP A 6 -26.87 11.26 29.57
CA ASP A 6 -25.44 11.17 29.33
C ASP A 6 -25.24 10.30 28.08
N THR A 7 -25.18 10.95 26.91
CA THR A 7 -24.79 10.29 25.66
C THR A 7 -23.26 10.25 25.62
N SER A 8 -22.66 9.35 26.38
CA SER A 8 -21.29 8.90 26.11
C SER A 8 -21.36 7.80 25.04
N ALA A 9 -21.20 8.21 23.77
CA ALA A 9 -20.75 7.29 22.74
C ALA A 9 -19.33 6.86 23.15
N GLY A 10 -19.21 5.68 23.76
CA GLY A 10 -17.93 5.08 24.06
C GLY A 10 -17.17 4.91 22.75
N ALA A 11 -16.12 5.70 22.55
CA ALA A 11 -15.12 5.40 21.54
C ALA A 11 -14.61 3.99 21.86
N ALA A 12 -14.81 3.05 20.94
CA ALA A 12 -14.20 1.72 21.07
C ALA A 12 -12.70 1.94 21.27
N VAL A 13 -12.16 1.42 22.38
CA VAL A 13 -10.73 1.40 22.60
C VAL A 13 -10.17 0.43 21.56
N VAL A 14 -9.50 0.98 20.55
CA VAL A 14 -8.79 0.18 19.55
C VAL A 14 -7.38 0.01 20.08
N ASP A 15 -6.94 -1.23 20.25
CA ASP A 15 -5.57 -1.53 20.67
C ASP A 15 -4.59 -0.99 19.61
N THR A 16 -3.53 -0.34 20.08
CA THR A 16 -2.49 0.24 19.22
C THR A 16 -1.13 -0.38 19.52
N VAL A 17 -0.31 -0.45 18.48
CA VAL A 17 1.11 -0.80 18.58
C VAL A 17 1.97 0.38 18.15
N THR A 18 3.08 0.57 18.84
CA THR A 18 4.13 1.50 18.42
C THR A 18 4.98 0.83 17.34
N VAL A 19 5.07 1.44 16.16
CA VAL A 19 5.93 0.98 15.06
C VAL A 19 7.05 1.99 14.84
N ASP A 20 8.31 1.55 14.96
CA ASP A 20 9.47 2.36 14.59
C ASP A 20 9.58 2.46 13.07
N THR A 21 9.54 3.69 12.54
CA THR A 21 9.59 3.91 11.09
C THR A 21 10.89 4.55 10.63
N LEU A 22 11.31 4.22 9.40
CA LEU A 22 12.51 4.76 8.78
C LEU A 22 12.45 6.29 8.60
N ILE A 23 11.26 6.82 8.30
CA ILE A 23 11.12 8.18 7.72
C ILE A 23 10.65 9.23 8.73
N CYS A 24 9.80 8.88 9.69
CA CYS A 24 9.18 9.87 10.58
C CYS A 24 9.26 9.50 12.07
N GLY A 25 10.11 8.55 12.44
CA GLY A 25 10.21 8.05 13.81
C GLY A 25 9.03 7.15 14.19
N PRO A 26 8.83 6.87 15.48
CA PRO A 26 7.78 5.98 15.94
C PRO A 26 6.39 6.55 15.67
N ILE A 27 5.47 5.69 15.24
CA ILE A 27 4.06 6.00 15.04
C ILE A 27 3.18 5.02 15.83
N GLU A 28 2.02 5.49 16.29
CA GLU A 28 0.98 4.63 16.86
C GLU A 28 0.06 4.13 15.76
N VAL A 29 -0.07 2.81 15.64
CA VAL A 29 -0.85 2.14 14.60
C VAL A 29 -1.91 1.27 15.26
N PRO A 30 -3.19 1.41 14.91
CA PRO A 30 -4.22 0.43 15.27
C PRO A 30 -3.81 -0.98 14.84
N GLU A 31 -3.98 -1.98 15.71
CA GLU A 31 -3.60 -3.37 15.38
C GLU A 31 -4.28 -3.89 14.11
N ASP A 32 -5.52 -3.45 13.84
CA ASP A 32 -6.28 -3.81 12.65
C ASP A 32 -5.73 -3.25 11.33
N ARG A 33 -4.77 -2.31 11.39
CA ARG A 33 -4.06 -1.76 10.23
C ARG A 33 -2.75 -2.46 9.91
N ILE A 34 -2.32 -3.41 10.74
CA ILE A 34 -1.20 -4.27 10.40
C ILE A 34 -1.65 -5.20 9.27
N ILE A 35 -0.93 -5.18 8.16
CA ILE A 35 -1.14 -6.11 7.06
C ILE A 35 -0.12 -7.25 7.16
N THR A 36 -0.58 -8.47 6.89
CA THR A 36 0.25 -9.67 6.87
C THR A 36 0.36 -10.18 5.43
N PHE A 37 1.58 -10.40 4.96
CA PHE A 37 1.86 -11.00 3.67
C PHE A 37 1.61 -12.51 3.75
N GLU A 38 0.63 -13.00 2.98
CA GLU A 38 0.26 -14.43 2.94
C GLU A 38 1.31 -15.28 2.21
N THR A 39 2.13 -14.62 1.39
CA THR A 39 3.34 -15.18 0.80
C THR A 39 4.49 -14.21 1.05
N PRO A 40 5.72 -14.69 1.33
CA PRO A 40 6.82 -13.80 1.65
C PRO A 40 7.07 -12.75 0.56
N LEU A 41 7.32 -11.51 0.96
CA LEU A 41 7.65 -10.42 0.04
C LEU A 41 8.95 -10.77 -0.71
N LEU A 42 8.98 -10.62 -2.04
CA LEU A 42 10.14 -11.04 -2.83
C LEU A 42 11.40 -10.27 -2.42
N GLY A 43 12.45 -11.02 -2.07
CA GLY A 43 13.72 -10.47 -1.57
C GLY A 43 13.73 -10.16 -0.07
N PHE A 44 12.60 -10.29 0.63
CA PHE A 44 12.43 -10.01 2.06
C PHE A 44 11.68 -11.14 2.77
N PRO A 45 12.17 -12.40 2.72
CA PRO A 45 11.42 -13.56 3.19
C PRO A 45 11.15 -13.57 4.70
N ASP A 46 11.96 -12.86 5.48
CA ASP A 46 11.85 -12.78 6.94
C ASP A 46 10.90 -11.65 7.41
N HIS A 47 10.29 -10.92 6.49
CA HIS A 47 9.37 -9.82 6.79
C HIS A 47 7.97 -10.13 6.27
N GLU A 48 7.07 -10.41 7.20
CA GLU A 48 5.69 -10.79 6.89
C GLU A 48 4.67 -9.70 7.25
N GLN A 49 4.99 -8.83 8.22
CA GLN A 49 4.04 -7.87 8.75
C GLN A 49 4.48 -6.43 8.50
N PHE A 50 3.55 -5.64 7.94
CA PHE A 50 3.81 -4.27 7.53
C PHE A 50 2.66 -3.34 7.93
N VAL A 51 2.93 -2.04 7.91
CA VAL A 51 1.93 -0.98 7.93
C VAL A 51 2.08 -0.10 6.69
N ILE A 52 0.95 0.36 6.14
CA ILE A 52 0.91 1.36 5.07
C ILE A 52 0.50 2.70 5.65
N TYR A 53 1.31 3.74 5.43
CA TYR A 53 1.03 5.09 5.92
C TYR A 53 1.60 6.18 5.00
N GLN A 54 1.22 7.44 5.24
CA GLN A 54 1.75 8.60 4.53
C GLN A 54 2.39 9.57 5.53
N THR A 55 3.49 10.21 5.13
CA THR A 55 4.12 11.28 5.91
C THR A 55 3.63 12.66 5.52
N LYS A 56 3.07 12.80 4.32
CA LYS A 56 2.51 14.05 3.78
C LYS A 56 1.42 13.73 2.75
N PRO A 57 0.49 14.66 2.47
CA PRO A 57 -0.45 14.51 1.37
C PRO A 57 0.28 14.31 0.04
N GLY A 58 -0.22 13.40 -0.79
CA GLY A 58 0.35 13.11 -2.10
C GLY A 58 0.12 11.66 -2.53
N PRO A 59 0.74 11.22 -3.63
CA PRO A 59 0.53 9.90 -4.19
C PRO A 59 1.37 8.79 -3.54
N LEU A 60 2.38 9.17 -2.75
CA LEU A 60 3.31 8.22 -2.15
C LEU A 60 2.85 7.79 -0.76
N PHE A 61 3.00 6.50 -0.51
CA PHE A 61 2.83 5.84 0.77
C PHE A 61 4.13 5.13 1.13
N TRP A 62 4.26 4.76 2.40
CA TRP A 62 5.32 3.93 2.91
C TRP A 62 4.75 2.60 3.35
N LEU A 63 5.32 1.51 2.83
CA LEU A 63 5.13 0.16 3.31
C LEU A 63 6.28 -0.15 4.27
N GLN A 64 6.02 -0.10 5.57
CA GLN A 64 7.02 -0.21 6.63
C GLN A 64 6.88 -1.54 7.36
N SER A 65 7.99 -2.30 7.44
CA SER A 65 8.05 -3.51 8.25
C SER A 65 7.87 -3.14 9.72
N ILE A 66 7.05 -3.90 10.45
CA ILE A 66 6.87 -3.69 11.89
C ILE A 66 7.98 -4.35 12.72
N THR A 67 8.77 -5.24 12.11
CA THR A 67 9.83 -6.00 12.78
C THR A 67 11.22 -5.42 12.56
N ASP A 68 11.38 -4.54 11.57
CA ASP A 68 12.66 -3.90 11.25
C ASP A 68 12.44 -2.49 10.70
N LYS A 69 12.88 -1.49 11.46
CA LYS A 69 12.76 -0.07 11.09
C LYS A 69 13.46 0.27 9.78
N ASP A 70 14.50 -0.48 9.39
CA ASP A 70 15.31 -0.20 8.20
C ASP A 70 14.72 -0.84 6.93
N VAL A 71 13.66 -1.65 7.06
CA VAL A 71 12.92 -2.25 5.96
C VAL A 71 11.64 -1.46 5.69
N ALA A 72 11.73 -0.54 4.73
CA ALA A 72 10.60 0.27 4.26
C ALA A 72 10.67 0.51 2.76
N PHE A 73 9.51 0.53 2.11
CA PHE A 73 9.39 0.75 0.66
C PHE A 73 8.48 1.93 0.37
N ALA A 74 8.88 2.77 -0.57
CA ALA A 74 7.96 3.72 -1.17
C ALA A 74 7.01 2.94 -2.09
N VAL A 75 5.72 3.19 -1.95
CA VAL A 75 4.68 2.61 -2.81
C VAL A 75 3.69 3.69 -3.24
N LEU A 76 2.92 3.43 -4.30
CA LEU A 76 1.82 4.29 -4.72
C LEU A 76 0.65 3.44 -5.20
N MET A 77 -0.54 4.04 -5.30
CA MET A 77 -1.70 3.40 -5.90
C MET A 77 -1.81 3.82 -7.37
N PRO A 78 -1.54 2.94 -8.36
CA PRO A 78 -1.43 3.33 -9.77
C PRO A 78 -2.72 3.97 -10.30
N PHE A 79 -3.88 3.42 -9.92
CA PHE A 79 -5.19 3.93 -10.31
C PHE A 79 -5.49 5.34 -9.78
N GLN A 80 -4.96 5.70 -8.61
CA GLN A 80 -5.15 7.04 -8.04
C GLN A 80 -4.32 8.12 -8.75
N VAL A 81 -3.27 7.72 -9.47
CA VAL A 81 -2.40 8.64 -10.22
C VAL A 81 -2.66 8.63 -11.72
N GLY A 82 -3.82 8.11 -12.13
CA GLY A 82 -4.29 8.14 -13.52
C GLY A 82 -3.71 7.04 -14.40
N MET A 83 -3.03 6.04 -13.83
CA MET A 83 -2.61 4.85 -14.55
C MET A 83 -3.75 3.82 -14.57
N ASP A 84 -3.78 2.99 -15.59
CA ASP A 84 -4.79 1.93 -15.73
C ASP A 84 -4.14 0.61 -16.20
N PRO A 85 -3.26 0.01 -15.37
CA PRO A 85 -2.68 -1.29 -15.67
C PRO A 85 -3.75 -2.39 -15.64
N ASP A 86 -3.73 -3.26 -16.64
CA ASP A 86 -4.64 -4.41 -16.74
C ASP A 86 -4.10 -5.58 -15.91
N TYR A 87 -4.65 -5.74 -14.69
CA TYR A 87 -4.32 -6.83 -13.77
C TYR A 87 -5.43 -7.88 -13.76
N ASP A 88 -5.07 -9.13 -14.08
CA ASP A 88 -5.97 -10.29 -14.00
C ASP A 88 -6.00 -10.83 -12.56
N ILE A 89 -6.69 -10.10 -11.66
CA ILE A 89 -6.90 -10.50 -10.27
C ILE A 89 -8.02 -11.54 -10.24
N ASN A 90 -7.67 -12.78 -9.88
CA ASN A 90 -8.57 -13.91 -9.96
C ASN A 90 -9.14 -14.32 -8.59
N ALA A 91 -9.99 -15.35 -8.57
CA ALA A 91 -10.64 -15.82 -7.35
C ALA A 91 -9.66 -16.35 -6.29
N GLU A 92 -8.52 -16.93 -6.69
CA GLU A 92 -7.50 -17.42 -5.75
C GLU A 92 -6.81 -16.23 -5.05
N ASP A 93 -6.57 -15.13 -5.77
CA ASP A 93 -6.05 -13.90 -5.18
C ASP A 93 -7.02 -13.32 -4.14
N LEU A 94 -8.32 -13.27 -4.45
CA LEU A 94 -9.35 -12.80 -3.52
C LEU A 94 -9.42 -13.68 -2.26
N GLU A 95 -9.35 -14.99 -2.42
CA GLU A 95 -9.35 -15.95 -1.30
C GLU A 95 -8.13 -15.76 -0.39
N LEU A 96 -6.93 -15.59 -0.97
CA LEU A 96 -5.71 -15.28 -0.22
C LEU A 96 -5.87 -13.97 0.57
N LEU A 97 -6.35 -12.92 -0.09
CA LEU A 97 -6.61 -11.61 0.51
C LEU A 97 -7.77 -11.61 1.52
N GLY A 98 -8.55 -12.69 1.56
CA GLY A 98 -9.68 -12.87 2.45
C GLY A 98 -10.79 -11.85 2.17
N VAL A 99 -11.07 -11.55 0.91
CA VAL A 99 -12.13 -10.63 0.45
C VAL A 99 -13.03 -11.31 -0.57
N ASP A 100 -14.23 -10.77 -0.78
CA ASP A 100 -15.23 -11.36 -1.67
C ASP A 100 -15.45 -10.51 -2.94
N ASP A 101 -15.02 -9.25 -2.93
CA ASP A 101 -15.15 -8.30 -4.05
C ASP A 101 -13.80 -7.67 -4.41
N LEU A 102 -13.54 -7.50 -5.71
CA LEU A 102 -12.40 -6.74 -6.23
C LEU A 102 -12.37 -5.29 -5.71
N GLN A 103 -13.52 -4.71 -5.38
CA GLN A 103 -13.60 -3.37 -4.79
C GLN A 103 -13.02 -3.30 -3.37
N GLU A 104 -12.86 -4.43 -2.68
CA GLU A 104 -12.17 -4.50 -1.39
C GLU A 104 -10.64 -4.61 -1.56
N VAL A 105 -10.13 -4.75 -2.79
CA VAL A 105 -8.70 -4.87 -3.07
C VAL A 105 -8.09 -3.52 -3.38
N SER A 106 -7.14 -3.12 -2.54
CA SER A 106 -6.24 -2.00 -2.82
C SER A 106 -5.00 -2.51 -3.56
N VAL A 107 -4.63 -1.82 -4.63
CA VAL A 107 -3.43 -2.14 -5.43
C VAL A 107 -2.36 -1.10 -5.19
N TYR A 108 -1.17 -1.56 -4.84
CA TYR A 108 0.03 -0.75 -4.67
C TYR A 108 1.14 -1.22 -5.60
N THR A 109 1.94 -0.29 -6.11
CA THR A 109 3.14 -0.61 -6.90
C THR A 109 4.36 -0.03 -6.20
N MET A 110 5.44 -0.82 -6.16
CA MET A 110 6.67 -0.43 -5.48
C MET A 110 7.41 0.63 -6.30
N VAL A 111 7.89 1.68 -5.64
CA VAL A 111 8.56 2.82 -6.25
C VAL A 111 10.07 2.73 -5.99
N THR A 112 10.86 2.81 -7.05
CA THR A 112 12.30 3.03 -6.96
C THR A 112 12.54 4.54 -6.97
N LEU A 113 12.82 5.10 -5.80
CA LEU A 113 13.19 6.50 -5.64
C LEU A 113 14.59 6.74 -6.20
N ASP A 114 14.77 7.89 -6.86
CA ASP A 114 16.05 8.36 -7.38
C ASP A 114 16.32 9.77 -6.84
N GLY A 115 17.60 10.17 -6.80
CA GLY A 115 17.99 11.53 -6.39
C GLY A 115 17.45 12.61 -7.33
N ASP A 116 17.22 12.25 -8.60
CA ASP A 116 16.45 13.05 -9.55
C ASP A 116 15.01 12.48 -9.66
N PRO A 117 13.97 13.24 -9.25
CA PRO A 117 12.59 12.81 -9.38
C PRO A 117 12.18 12.41 -10.81
N GLN A 118 12.86 12.92 -11.85
CA GLN A 118 12.59 12.55 -13.25
C GLN A 118 12.94 11.08 -13.54
N ASN A 119 13.85 10.48 -12.77
CA ASN A 119 14.28 9.09 -12.93
C ASN A 119 13.54 8.13 -11.98
N THR A 120 12.64 8.64 -11.13
CA THR A 120 11.84 7.80 -10.24
C THR A 120 10.91 6.92 -11.07
N THR A 121 10.88 5.63 -10.74
CA THR A 121 10.10 4.62 -11.47
C THR A 121 9.22 3.82 -10.52
N THR A 122 8.14 3.23 -11.03
CA THR A 122 7.36 2.24 -10.31
C THR A 122 7.33 0.91 -11.06
N ASN A 123 7.26 -0.19 -10.31
CA ASN A 123 7.16 -1.53 -10.87
C ASN A 123 5.70 -1.93 -11.04
N LEU A 124 5.21 -1.89 -12.29
CA LEU A 124 3.85 -2.31 -12.62
C LEU A 124 3.70 -3.82 -12.75
N ARG A 125 4.81 -4.56 -12.90
CA ARG A 125 4.79 -6.01 -13.14
C ARG A 125 4.57 -6.83 -11.87
N ALA A 126 4.98 -6.29 -10.73
CA ALA A 126 4.88 -6.98 -9.45
C ALA A 126 4.14 -6.12 -8.40
N PRO A 127 2.83 -5.82 -8.61
CA PRO A 127 2.04 -5.08 -7.64
C PRO A 127 1.89 -5.86 -6.32
N ILE A 128 1.57 -5.11 -5.28
CA ILE A 128 1.14 -5.61 -3.99
C ILE A 128 -0.38 -5.41 -3.93
N LEU A 129 -1.10 -6.52 -3.81
CA LEU A 129 -2.54 -6.51 -3.57
C LEU A 129 -2.75 -6.53 -2.05
N VAL A 130 -3.68 -5.71 -1.57
CA VAL A 130 -4.01 -5.59 -0.14
C VAL A 130 -5.52 -5.67 0.03
N GLY A 131 -5.98 -6.59 0.87
CA GLY A 131 -7.38 -6.77 1.25
C GLY A 131 -7.64 -6.23 2.65
N ARG A 132 -8.30 -7.03 3.49
CA ARG A 132 -8.68 -6.64 4.88
C ARG A 132 -7.44 -6.30 5.74
N SER A 133 -6.67 -7.32 6.09
CA SER A 133 -5.40 -7.20 6.81
C SER A 133 -4.36 -8.15 6.21
N ARG A 134 -4.54 -8.49 4.93
CA ARG A 134 -3.76 -9.46 4.18
C ARG A 134 -3.20 -8.82 2.93
N ALA A 135 -2.01 -9.25 2.55
CA ALA A 135 -1.33 -8.78 1.35
C ALA A 135 -0.68 -9.93 0.58
N VAL A 136 -0.54 -9.77 -0.71
CA VAL A 136 0.24 -10.65 -1.58
C VAL A 136 0.96 -9.83 -2.63
N GLN A 137 2.20 -10.21 -2.96
CA GLN A 137 2.89 -9.67 -4.12
C GLN A 137 2.70 -10.62 -5.29
N VAL A 138 1.97 -10.19 -6.32
CA VAL A 138 1.70 -10.99 -7.51
C VAL A 138 2.66 -10.56 -8.62
N VAL A 139 3.33 -11.50 -9.28
CA VAL A 139 4.19 -11.21 -10.44
C VAL A 139 3.47 -11.62 -11.70
N TYR A 140 3.08 -10.63 -12.51
CA TYR A 140 2.41 -10.88 -13.78
C TYR A 140 3.43 -11.11 -14.90
N ASP A 141 3.25 -12.18 -15.68
CA ASP A 141 4.01 -12.43 -16.90
C ASP A 141 3.34 -11.71 -18.09
N ASN A 142 3.39 -10.37 -18.07
CA ASN A 142 2.82 -9.51 -19.10
C ASN A 142 3.79 -8.38 -19.45
N ASP A 143 4.21 -8.31 -20.71
CA ASP A 143 5.17 -7.31 -21.19
C ASP A 143 4.61 -5.89 -21.27
N ALA A 144 3.29 -5.72 -21.31
CA ALA A 144 2.65 -4.41 -21.19
C ALA A 144 2.86 -3.79 -19.79
N LEU A 145 3.10 -4.62 -18.76
CA LEU A 145 3.41 -4.17 -17.41
C LEU A 145 4.92 -3.92 -17.30
N GLU A 146 5.32 -2.65 -17.36
CA GLU A 146 6.70 -2.22 -17.27
C GLU A 146 7.27 -2.44 -15.84
N LEU A 147 8.43 -3.09 -15.76
CA LEU A 147 9.17 -3.25 -14.50
C LEU A 147 9.69 -1.91 -13.95
N ARG A 148 9.94 -0.94 -14.85
CA ARG A 148 10.44 0.40 -14.54
C ARG A 148 9.63 1.44 -15.30
N TYR A 149 8.38 1.65 -14.90
CA TYR A 149 7.54 2.69 -15.46
C TYR A 149 7.98 4.06 -14.91
N PRO A 150 8.47 5.01 -15.72
CA PRO A 150 8.91 6.33 -15.25
C PRO A 150 7.72 7.20 -14.82
N LEU A 151 7.71 7.65 -13.56
CA LEU A 151 6.62 8.47 -13.03
C LEU A 151 6.53 9.86 -13.69
N ALA A 152 7.63 10.34 -14.29
CA ALA A 152 7.64 11.55 -15.10
C ALA A 152 6.67 11.50 -16.31
N ARG A 153 6.26 10.29 -16.75
CA ARG A 153 5.26 10.14 -17.82
C ARG A 153 3.86 10.58 -17.39
N LEU A 154 3.56 10.61 -16.08
CA LEU A 154 2.25 11.03 -15.57
C LEU A 154 1.95 12.50 -15.90
N ALA A 155 2.94 13.38 -15.78
CA ALA A 155 2.81 14.79 -16.15
C ALA A 155 2.49 15.01 -17.64
N GLN A 156 2.76 14.02 -18.49
CA GLN A 156 2.48 14.06 -19.93
C GLN A 156 1.07 13.58 -20.26
N MET A 157 0.41 12.83 -19.35
CA MET A 157 -0.96 12.34 -19.53
C MET A 157 -2.00 13.43 -19.31
N ASP A 158 -1.72 14.38 -18.41
CA ASP A 158 -2.55 15.58 -18.17
C ASP A 158 -2.39 16.67 -19.24
N ALA A 159 -1.44 16.52 -20.17
CA ALA A 159 -1.31 17.44 -21.28
C ALA A 159 -2.46 17.22 -22.28
N PRO A 160 -3.12 18.29 -22.78
CA PRO A 160 -4.19 18.13 -23.76
C PRO A 160 -3.65 17.38 -24.97
N ARG A 161 -4.28 16.24 -25.28
CA ARG A 161 -4.07 15.53 -26.54
C ARG A 161 -4.44 16.51 -27.67
N LYS A 162 -3.46 16.88 -28.49
CA LYS A 162 -3.65 17.75 -29.66
C LYS A 162 -4.62 17.14 -30.67
#